data_AF-A0A937WQW5-F1
#
_entry.id   AF-A0A937WQW5-F1
#
_cell.length_a   1.000
_cell.length_b   1.000
_cell.length_c   1.000
_cell.angle_alpha   90.00
_cell.angle_beta   90.00
_cell.angle_gamma   90.00
#
_symmetry.space_group_name_H-M   'P 1'
#
loop_
_entity.id
_entity.type
_entity.pdbx_description
1 polymer ?
#
loop_
_entity_poly.entity_id
_entity_poly.type
_entity_poly.pdbx_seq_one_letter_code
_entity_poly.pdbx_strand_id
1 'polypeptide(L)'
;MEQKYKIALNFGDVGFEVESTDKEWVETKEKEYFEKFYTGKASIKKETKSIPSVEPKGVQGDVNINEFYNKYIKANKVDSRPDIAVFFVYYLQKIQKTSEIKSSDVSNCFKDISYPSWNSLNYTDILNQGKRKGFLNYVNKNWSLTLTGEDFVMNTFSGSVEK
;
A
#
# COMPACT_ATOMS: atom_id res chain seq x y z
N MET A 1 -35.21 -12.72 -3.87
CA MET A 1 -33.79 -12.68 -4.30
C MET A 1 -33.72 -11.61 -5.38
N GLU A 2 -33.13 -10.45 -5.07
CA GLU A 2 -32.98 -9.36 -6.04
C GLU A 2 -31.81 -9.67 -6.98
N GLN A 3 -32.06 -9.64 -8.29
CA GLN A 3 -31.03 -9.85 -9.31
C GLN A 3 -30.18 -8.59 -9.43
N LYS A 4 -28.85 -8.75 -9.34
CA LYS A 4 -27.88 -7.68 -9.51
C LYS A 4 -27.18 -7.84 -10.86
N TYR A 5 -27.00 -6.72 -11.54
CA TYR A 5 -26.36 -6.62 -12.84
C TYR A 5 -24.99 -5.96 -12.66
N LYS A 6 -23.97 -6.60 -13.19
CA LYS A 6 -22.58 -6.15 -13.09
C LYS A 6 -21.95 -6.10 -14.48
N ILE A 7 -21.27 -5.01 -14.76
CA ILE A 7 -20.47 -4.81 -15.97
C ILE A 7 -19.05 -4.48 -15.54
N ALA A 8 -18.08 -5.17 -16.15
CA ALA A 8 -16.66 -4.90 -15.98
C ALA A 8 -16.03 -4.68 -17.36
N LEU A 9 -15.44 -3.50 -17.56
CA LEU A 9 -14.75 -3.12 -18.79
C LEU A 9 -13.26 -2.96 -18.49
N ASN A 10 -12.41 -3.64 -19.27
CA ASN A 10 -10.96 -3.56 -19.14
C ASN A 10 -10.36 -3.04 -20.45
N PHE A 11 -9.59 -1.95 -20.35
CA PHE A 11 -8.87 -1.35 -21.48
C PHE A 11 -7.41 -1.14 -21.09
N GLY A 12 -6.54 -2.07 -21.50
CA GLY A 12 -5.14 -2.07 -21.10
C GLY A 12 -4.98 -2.20 -19.59
N ASP A 13 -4.29 -1.24 -18.96
CA ASP A 13 -4.04 -1.22 -17.50
C ASP A 13 -5.18 -0.58 -16.69
N VAL A 14 -6.25 -0.11 -17.33
CA VAL A 14 -7.39 0.54 -16.66
C VAL A 14 -8.61 -0.38 -16.72
N GLY A 15 -9.11 -0.74 -15.53
CA GLY A 15 -10.35 -1.48 -15.34
C GLY A 15 -11.43 -0.60 -14.71
N PHE A 16 -12.68 -0.80 -15.13
CA PHE A 16 -13.85 -0.16 -14.55
C PHE A 16 -14.94 -1.20 -14.29
N GLU A 17 -15.57 -1.09 -13.13
CA GLU A 17 -16.62 -2.01 -12.70
C GLU A 17 -17.84 -1.23 -12.20
N VAL A 18 -19.03 -1.60 -12.67
CA VAL A 18 -20.32 -1.05 -12.25
C VAL A 18 -21.25 -2.18 -11.86
N GLU A 19 -21.86 -2.07 -10.69
CA GLU A 19 -22.90 -2.99 -10.22
C GLU A 19 -24.14 -2.20 -9.81
N SER A 20 -25.33 -2.65 -10.24
CA SER A 20 -26.62 -2.12 -9.79
C SER A 20 -27.71 -3.20 -9.87
N THR A 21 -28.80 -3.00 -9.15
CA THR A 21 -30.04 -3.77 -9.30
C THR A 21 -30.87 -3.30 -10.50
N ASP A 22 -30.56 -2.12 -11.06
CA ASP A 22 -31.22 -1.53 -12.23
C ASP A 22 -30.43 -1.84 -13.52
N LYS A 23 -30.99 -2.74 -14.33
CA LYS A 23 -30.38 -3.22 -15.58
C LYS A 23 -30.28 -2.11 -16.64
N GLU A 24 -31.32 -1.31 -16.82
CA GLU A 24 -31.37 -0.28 -17.87
C GLU A 24 -30.36 0.83 -17.58
N TRP A 25 -30.18 1.16 -16.30
CA TRP A 25 -29.17 2.11 -15.88
C TRP A 25 -27.75 1.59 -16.14
N VAL A 26 -27.49 0.32 -15.84
CA VAL A 26 -26.17 -0.33 -16.05
C VAL A 26 -25.80 -0.37 -17.54
N GLU A 27 -26.75 -0.75 -18.40
CA GLU A 27 -26.56 -0.76 -19.86
C GLU A 27 -26.38 0.66 -20.44
N THR A 28 -27.06 1.66 -19.88
CA THR A 28 -26.87 3.06 -20.27
C THR A 28 -25.47 3.54 -19.92
N LYS A 29 -24.96 3.18 -18.74
CA LYS A 29 -23.60 3.52 -18.33
C LYS A 29 -22.55 2.84 -19.18
N GLU A 30 -22.72 1.58 -19.51
CA GLU A 30 -21.81 0.88 -20.42
C GLU A 30 -21.63 1.62 -21.75
N LYS A 31 -22.73 1.99 -22.42
CA LYS A 31 -22.68 2.73 -23.70
C LYS A 31 -22.06 4.12 -23.54
N GLU A 32 -22.44 4.86 -22.51
CA GLU A 32 -21.92 6.21 -22.25
C GLU A 32 -20.39 6.20 -22.05
N TYR A 33 -19.87 5.22 -21.31
CA TYR A 33 -18.43 5.10 -21.10
C TYR A 33 -17.73 4.57 -22.35
N PHE A 34 -18.27 3.56 -23.03
CA PHE A 34 -17.70 3.00 -24.24
C PHE A 34 -17.52 4.06 -25.34
N GLU A 35 -18.52 4.91 -25.57
CA GLU A 35 -18.45 5.99 -26.57
C GLU A 35 -17.45 7.09 -26.20
N LYS A 36 -17.36 7.46 -24.91
CA LYS A 36 -16.38 8.46 -24.42
C LYS A 36 -14.94 7.99 -24.60
N PHE A 37 -14.66 6.69 -24.47
CA PHE A 37 -13.32 6.14 -24.64
C PHE A 37 -12.94 5.97 -26.12
N TYR A 38 -13.87 5.55 -26.98
CA TYR A 38 -13.55 5.25 -28.39
C TYR A 38 -13.54 6.47 -29.33
N THR A 39 -14.29 7.54 -29.03
CA THR A 39 -14.40 8.70 -29.95
C THR A 39 -13.26 9.72 -29.84
N GLY A 40 -12.18 9.43 -29.09
CA GLY A 40 -10.95 10.23 -29.09
C GLY A 40 -11.08 11.68 -28.61
N LYS A 41 -12.27 12.11 -28.16
CA LYS A 41 -12.55 13.44 -27.60
C LYS A 41 -12.60 13.46 -26.07
N ALA A 42 -12.11 12.42 -25.41
CA ALA A 42 -11.78 12.49 -24.00
C ALA A 42 -10.47 13.27 -23.82
N SER A 43 -10.54 14.60 -23.90
CA SER A 43 -9.60 15.41 -23.14
C SER A 43 -9.84 15.07 -21.69
N ILE A 44 -9.00 14.19 -21.14
CA ILE A 44 -8.92 13.95 -19.69
C ILE A 44 -8.40 15.25 -19.10
N LYS A 45 -9.29 16.24 -18.93
CA LYS A 45 -9.13 17.20 -17.86
C LYS A 45 -9.11 16.33 -16.63
N LYS A 46 -7.94 16.23 -16.00
CA LYS A 46 -7.80 15.88 -14.59
C LYS A 46 -8.59 16.94 -13.82
N GLU A 47 -9.92 16.88 -13.86
CA GLU A 47 -10.71 17.35 -12.74
C GLU A 47 -10.43 16.33 -11.65
N THR A 48 -9.31 16.58 -10.98
CA THR A 48 -9.11 16.20 -9.60
C THR A 48 -10.30 16.80 -8.85
N LYS A 49 -11.44 16.09 -8.87
CA LYS A 49 -12.34 16.17 -7.75
C LYS A 49 -11.46 15.72 -6.60
N SER A 50 -11.00 16.70 -5.84
CA SER A 50 -10.56 16.51 -4.48
C SER A 50 -11.76 15.91 -3.73
N ILE A 51 -11.98 14.61 -3.92
CA ILE A 51 -12.14 13.73 -2.77
C ILE A 51 -11.03 14.24 -1.86
N PRO A 52 -11.33 14.74 -0.65
CA PRO A 52 -10.25 15.03 0.26
C PRO A 52 -9.40 13.77 0.22
N SER A 53 -8.18 13.92 -0.31
CA SER A 53 -7.15 12.97 -0.02
C SER A 53 -7.12 13.09 1.47
N VAL A 54 -7.83 12.19 2.15
CA VAL A 54 -7.38 11.70 3.42
C VAL A 54 -6.08 11.04 3.00
N GLU A 55 -5.04 11.87 2.79
CA GLU A 55 -3.67 11.46 2.95
C GLU A 55 -3.76 10.74 4.29
N PRO A 56 -3.66 9.42 4.30
CA PRO A 56 -3.85 8.68 5.53
C PRO A 56 -2.72 9.20 6.40
N LYS A 57 -3.02 10.07 7.38
CA LYS A 57 -2.09 11.06 7.97
C LYS A 57 -0.68 10.50 7.96
N GLY A 58 0.02 10.77 6.86
CA GLY A 58 1.30 10.12 6.62
C GLY A 58 2.21 10.63 7.71
N VAL A 59 3.24 9.86 8.05
CA VAL A 59 4.30 10.37 8.92
C VAL A 59 4.92 11.59 8.22
N GLN A 60 4.41 12.79 8.53
CA GLN A 60 4.86 14.06 7.98
C GLN A 60 6.03 14.52 8.85
N GLY A 61 7.22 14.55 8.25
CA GLY A 61 8.45 14.97 8.90
C GLY A 61 9.63 14.08 8.52
N ASP A 62 10.82 14.66 8.61
CA ASP A 62 12.09 13.96 8.44
C ASP A 62 12.35 13.11 9.71
N VAL A 63 11.56 12.04 9.86
CA VAL A 63 11.56 11.20 11.06
C VAL A 63 12.73 10.22 10.99
N ASN A 64 13.58 10.22 12.01
CA ASN A 64 14.66 9.24 12.13
C ASN A 64 14.07 7.83 12.39
N ILE A 65 14.70 6.77 11.86
CA ILE A 65 14.28 5.37 12.06
C ILE A 65 14.06 5.01 13.53
N ASN A 66 14.85 5.56 14.46
CA ASN A 66 14.66 5.35 15.89
C ASN A 66 13.35 5.93 16.42
N GLU A 67 13.00 7.15 15.98
CA GLU A 67 11.74 7.78 16.33
C GLU A 67 10.57 7.05 15.70
N PHE A 68 10.70 6.65 14.43
CA PHE A 68 9.71 5.86 13.72
C PHE A 68 9.44 4.53 14.44
N TYR A 69 10.49 3.80 14.80
CA TYR A 69 10.37 2.53 15.52
C TYR A 69 9.68 2.71 16.87
N ASN A 70 10.11 3.67 17.69
CA ASN A 70 9.53 3.86 19.01
C ASN A 70 8.05 4.30 18.93
N LYS A 71 7.73 5.20 18.01
CA LYS A 71 6.39 5.78 17.88
C LYS A 71 5.37 4.84 17.24
N TYR A 72 5.77 4.06 16.25
CA TYR A 72 4.81 3.32 15.42
C TYR A 72 4.92 1.81 15.51
N ILE A 73 6.09 1.27 15.87
CA ILE A 73 6.30 -0.18 15.96
C ILE A 73 6.20 -0.60 17.43
N LYS A 74 7.04 -0.01 18.29
CA LYS A 74 7.11 -0.34 19.72
C LYS A 74 5.85 0.07 20.48
N ALA A 75 5.33 1.27 20.25
CA ALA A 75 4.08 1.73 20.88
C ALA A 75 2.88 0.84 20.53
N ASN A 76 2.85 0.29 19.31
CA ASN A 76 1.81 -0.61 18.83
C ASN A 76 2.06 -2.09 19.13
N LYS A 77 3.12 -2.42 19.87
CA LYS A 77 3.48 -3.81 20.24
C LYS A 77 3.63 -4.73 19.03
N VAL A 78 4.21 -4.21 17.95
CA VAL A 78 4.54 -5.02 16.77
C VAL A 78 5.84 -5.77 17.07
N ASP A 79 5.72 -7.02 17.51
CA ASP A 79 6.85 -7.80 18.02
C ASP A 79 7.44 -8.78 17.00
N SER A 80 6.64 -9.13 15.99
CA SER A 80 6.99 -10.11 14.95
C SER A 80 8.03 -9.54 13.98
N ARG A 81 9.19 -10.18 13.87
CA ARG A 81 10.30 -9.72 12.99
C ARG A 81 9.86 -9.52 11.54
N PRO A 82 9.06 -10.41 10.91
CA PRO A 82 8.51 -10.17 9.58
C PRO A 82 7.66 -8.90 9.50
N ASP A 83 6.84 -8.64 10.52
CA ASP A 83 5.95 -7.49 10.51
C ASP A 83 6.76 -6.21 10.74
N ILE A 84 7.73 -6.21 11.65
CA ILE A 84 8.70 -5.10 11.81
C ILE A 84 9.41 -4.80 10.48
N ALA A 85 9.82 -5.84 9.74
CA ALA A 85 10.47 -5.66 8.45
C ALA A 85 9.54 -5.00 7.41
N VAL A 86 8.23 -5.29 7.43
CA VAL A 86 7.24 -4.59 6.59
C VAL A 86 7.22 -3.10 6.91
N PHE A 87 7.22 -2.73 8.19
CA PHE A 87 7.25 -1.33 8.60
C PHE A 87 8.55 -0.63 8.19
N PHE A 88 9.69 -1.32 8.21
CA PHE A 88 10.94 -0.76 7.70
C PHE A 88 10.95 -0.57 6.19
N VAL A 89 10.36 -1.49 5.42
CA VAL A 89 10.16 -1.27 3.98
C VAL A 89 9.24 -0.08 3.74
N TYR A 90 8.17 0.09 4.52
CA TYR A 90 7.30 1.27 4.46
C TYR A 90 8.09 2.56 4.75
N TYR A 91 8.88 2.55 5.82
CA TYR A 91 9.74 3.69 6.19
C TYR A 91 10.68 4.09 5.04
N LEU A 92 11.43 3.12 4.51
CA LEU A 92 12.38 3.36 3.43
C LEU A 92 11.67 3.89 2.16
N GLN A 93 10.54 3.29 1.78
CA GLN A 93 9.85 3.62 0.53
C GLN A 93 9.05 4.93 0.60
N LYS A 94 8.31 5.15 1.69
CA LYS A 94 7.31 6.23 1.77
C LYS A 94 7.85 7.48 2.47
N ILE A 95 8.67 7.29 3.51
CA ILE A 95 9.26 8.38 4.30
C ILE A 95 10.59 8.79 3.68
N GLN A 96 11.53 7.87 3.53
CA GLN A 96 12.86 8.14 2.94
C GLN A 96 12.88 8.17 1.41
N LYS A 97 11.74 7.95 0.74
CA LYS A 97 11.59 7.97 -0.73
C LYS A 97 12.61 7.09 -1.47
N THR A 98 13.06 6.01 -0.85
CA THR A 98 14.00 5.06 -1.45
C THR A 98 13.25 4.15 -2.42
N SER A 99 13.61 4.20 -3.71
CA SER A 99 12.95 3.42 -4.78
C SER A 99 13.46 1.97 -4.87
N GLU A 100 14.71 1.72 -4.50
CA GLU A 100 15.35 0.41 -4.57
C GLU A 100 15.73 -0.06 -3.18
N ILE A 101 14.94 -0.97 -2.61
CA ILE A 101 15.17 -1.48 -1.25
C ILE A 101 15.74 -2.89 -1.32
N LYS A 102 16.96 -3.07 -0.82
CA LYS A 102 17.62 -4.37 -0.70
C LYS A 102 17.46 -4.92 0.71
N SER A 103 17.70 -6.22 0.88
CA SER A 103 17.70 -6.85 2.21
C SER A 103 18.72 -6.21 3.17
N SER A 104 19.82 -5.66 2.63
CA SER A 104 20.83 -4.92 3.40
C SER A 104 20.28 -3.65 4.02
N ASP A 105 19.37 -2.95 3.33
CA ASP A 105 18.82 -1.68 3.82
C ASP A 105 17.89 -1.94 5.00
N VAL A 106 17.09 -3.01 4.92
CA VAL A 106 16.28 -3.49 6.04
C VAL A 106 17.19 -3.92 7.21
N SER A 107 18.28 -4.64 6.93
CA SER A 107 19.27 -4.98 7.97
C SER A 107 19.87 -3.75 8.64
N ASN A 108 20.12 -2.69 7.88
CA ASN A 108 20.62 -1.43 8.44
C ASN A 108 19.57 -0.79 9.35
N CYS A 109 18.28 -0.81 8.99
CA CYS A 109 17.23 -0.32 9.90
C CYS A 109 17.22 -1.08 11.24
N PHE A 110 17.33 -2.42 11.23
CA PHE A 110 17.43 -3.22 12.46
C PHE A 110 18.69 -2.88 13.28
N LYS A 111 19.81 -2.62 12.62
CA LYS A 111 21.06 -2.18 13.26
C LYS A 111 20.92 -0.80 13.89
N ASP A 112 20.32 0.16 13.17
CA ASP A 112 20.23 1.56 13.58
C ASP A 112 19.33 1.74 14.82
N ILE A 113 18.36 0.85 14.99
CA ILE A 113 17.53 0.79 16.20
C ILE A 113 18.12 -0.13 17.30
N SER A 114 19.30 -0.67 17.07
CA SER A 114 19.97 -1.62 17.97
C SER A 114 19.08 -2.81 18.36
N TYR A 115 18.33 -3.36 17.39
CA TYR A 115 17.41 -4.46 17.65
C TYR A 115 18.16 -5.71 18.17
N PRO A 116 17.62 -6.45 19.15
CA PRO A 116 18.29 -7.63 19.70
C PRO A 116 18.69 -8.63 18.61
N SER A 117 19.95 -9.06 18.67
CA SER A 117 20.51 -10.08 17.77
C SER A 117 20.43 -9.74 16.27
N TRP A 118 20.32 -8.45 15.91
CA TRP A 118 20.17 -7.99 14.52
C TRP A 118 21.22 -8.59 13.58
N ASN A 119 22.46 -8.74 14.01
CA ASN A 119 23.56 -9.29 13.21
C ASN A 119 23.41 -10.79 12.87
N SER A 120 22.58 -11.53 13.61
CA SER A 120 22.36 -12.97 13.42
C SER A 120 21.09 -13.31 12.65
N LEU A 121 20.26 -12.31 12.34
CA LEU A 121 18.97 -12.52 11.69
C LEU A 121 19.13 -12.85 10.20
N ASN A 122 18.32 -13.79 9.71
CA ASN A 122 18.20 -14.07 8.29
C ASN A 122 17.17 -13.13 7.65
N TYR A 123 17.61 -11.96 7.21
CA TYR A 123 16.74 -10.93 6.62
C TYR A 123 16.03 -11.40 5.35
N THR A 124 16.66 -12.26 4.56
CA THR A 124 16.03 -12.84 3.37
C THR A 124 14.83 -13.70 3.76
N ASP A 125 14.95 -14.53 4.79
CA ASP A 125 13.82 -15.34 5.27
C ASP A 125 12.73 -14.46 5.89
N ILE A 126 13.10 -13.49 6.73
CA ILE A 126 12.16 -12.53 7.35
C ILE A 126 11.33 -11.80 6.30
N LEU A 127 11.97 -11.28 5.25
CA LEU A 127 11.28 -10.57 4.16
C LEU A 127 10.43 -11.51 3.30
N ASN A 128 10.89 -12.73 3.07
CA ASN A 128 10.09 -13.76 2.39
C ASN A 128 8.84 -14.14 3.19
N GLN A 129 8.89 -14.16 4.52
CA GLN A 129 7.69 -14.35 5.35
C GLN A 129 6.70 -13.19 5.17
N GLY A 130 7.18 -11.93 5.13
CA GLY A 130 6.35 -10.77 4.80
C GLY A 130 5.72 -10.85 3.40
N LYS A 131 6.46 -11.38 2.42
CA LYS A 131 5.96 -11.65 1.06
C LYS A 131 4.89 -12.75 1.05
N ARG A 132 5.08 -13.85 1.79
CA ARG A 132 4.09 -14.94 1.89
C ARG A 132 2.78 -14.47 2.52
N LYS A 133 2.82 -13.49 3.42
CA LYS A 133 1.64 -12.81 3.97
C LYS A 133 0.96 -11.85 2.99
N GLY A 134 1.56 -11.59 1.82
CA GLY A 134 1.05 -10.66 0.82
C GLY A 134 1.36 -9.20 1.11
N PHE A 135 2.18 -8.89 2.11
CA PHE A 135 2.50 -7.49 2.47
C PHE A 135 3.63 -6.91 1.62
N LEU A 136 4.60 -7.75 1.25
CA LEU A 136 5.76 -7.35 0.46
C LEU A 136 5.76 -8.02 -0.91
N ASN A 137 6.39 -7.36 -1.87
CA ASN A 137 6.73 -7.95 -3.15
C ASN A 137 8.26 -7.93 -3.34
N TYR A 138 8.74 -8.83 -4.20
CA TYR A 138 10.14 -8.88 -4.60
C TYR A 138 10.22 -8.90 -6.12
N VAL A 139 10.63 -7.76 -6.70
CA VAL A 139 10.65 -7.51 -8.15
C VAL A 139 11.97 -6.85 -8.51
N ASN A 140 12.61 -7.28 -9.61
CA ASN A 140 13.87 -6.70 -10.09
C ASN A 140 14.98 -6.65 -9.02
N LYS A 141 15.05 -7.69 -8.17
CA LYS A 141 15.98 -7.82 -7.04
C LYS A 141 15.77 -6.82 -5.88
N ASN A 142 14.65 -6.09 -5.90
CA ASN A 142 14.30 -5.11 -4.88
C ASN A 142 13.01 -5.52 -4.17
N TRP A 143 12.93 -5.18 -2.89
CA TRP A 143 11.74 -5.30 -2.06
C TRP A 143 10.87 -4.07 -2.23
N SER A 144 9.56 -4.27 -2.25
CA SER A 144 8.60 -3.17 -2.26
C SER A 144 7.37 -3.51 -1.42
N LEU A 145 6.70 -2.48 -0.95
CA LEU A 145 5.40 -2.62 -0.30
C LEU A 145 4.32 -2.91 -1.35
N THR A 146 3.41 -3.82 -1.03
CA THR A 146 2.14 -3.97 -1.76
C THR A 146 1.09 -3.01 -1.21
N LEU A 147 -0.06 -2.89 -1.90
CA LEU A 147 -1.22 -2.15 -1.38
C LEU A 147 -1.68 -2.73 -0.04
N THR A 148 -1.79 -4.05 0.08
CA THR A 148 -2.17 -4.72 1.33
C THR A 148 -1.17 -4.49 2.46
N GLY A 149 0.13 -4.43 2.14
CA GLY A 149 1.17 -4.08 3.12
C GLY A 149 1.07 -2.63 3.58
N GLU A 150 0.68 -1.72 2.69
CA GLU A 150 0.43 -0.31 3.04
C GLU A 150 -0.76 -0.20 3.98
N ASP A 151 -1.88 -0.83 3.63
CA ASP A 151 -3.08 -0.84 4.48
C ASP A 151 -2.80 -1.45 5.85
N PHE A 152 -2.02 -2.53 5.92
CA PHE A 152 -1.61 -3.13 7.19
C PHE A 152 -0.85 -2.14 8.08
N VAL A 153 0.12 -1.42 7.52
CA VAL A 153 0.91 -0.43 8.26
C VAL A 153 0.02 0.74 8.71
N MET A 154 -0.80 1.28 7.79
CA MET A 154 -1.67 2.42 8.10
C MET A 154 -2.75 2.09 9.13
N ASN A 155 -3.38 0.92 9.03
CA ASN A 155 -4.35 0.46 10.02
C ASN A 155 -3.72 0.30 11.41
N THR A 156 -2.46 -0.14 11.46
CA THR A 156 -1.72 -0.24 12.72
C THR A 156 -1.42 1.14 13.31
N PHE A 157 -1.13 2.14 12.48
CA PHE A 157 -0.96 3.53 12.96
C PHE A 157 -2.28 4.13 13.47
N SER A 158 -3.39 3.85 12.79
CA SER A 158 -4.72 4.36 13.15
C SER A 158 -5.26 3.70 14.43
N GLY A 159 -4.96 2.43 14.65
CA GLY A 159 -5.30 1.70 15.89
C GLY A 159 -4.64 2.27 17.15
N SER A 160 -3.62 3.13 17.02
CA SER A 160 -3.00 3.85 18.14
C SER A 160 -3.79 5.09 18.59
N VAL A 161 -4.73 5.59 17.77
CA VAL A 161 -5.41 6.88 18.01
C VAL A 161 -6.71 6.70 18.82
N GLU A 162 -7.21 5.47 18.98
CA GLU A 162 -8.46 5.17 19.70
C GLU A 162 -8.27 4.55 21.10
N LYS A 163 -7.25 4.94 21.86
CA LYS A 163 -7.15 4.56 23.28
C LYS A 163 -6.87 5.73 24.20
#